data_AF-F2I406-F1
#
_entry.id   AF-F2I406-F1
#
_cell.length_a   1.000
_cell.length_b   1.000
_cell.length_c   1.000
_cell.angle_alpha   90.00
_cell.angle_beta   90.00
_cell.angle_gamma   90.00
#
_symmetry.space_group_name_H-M   'P 1'
#
loop_
_entity.id
_entity.type
_entity.pdbx_description
1 polymer ?
#
loop_
_entity_poly.entity_id
_entity_poly.type
_entity_poly.pdbx_seq_one_letter_code
_entity_poly.pdbx_strand_id
1 'polypeptide(L)'
;MLKFISNIFKSKNKKIEEEAFLYLQKVSSISKQIAAEKNVTKLSNLAFSLKKNYELAINLFKEIDYDMSQIEKAYFDPQKTLSADNYKKVESILKNFEKS
;
A
#
# COMPACT_ATOMS: atom_id res chain seq x y z
N MET A 1 -23.62 13.61 -26.26
CA MET A 1 -22.93 14.22 -25.10
C MET A 1 -22.73 13.24 -23.94
N LEU A 2 -23.77 12.56 -23.45
CA LEU A 2 -23.69 11.58 -22.34
C LEU A 2 -22.67 10.44 -22.53
N LYS A 3 -22.58 9.86 -23.75
CA LYS A 3 -21.59 8.80 -24.06
C LYS A 3 -20.14 9.28 -23.96
N PHE A 4 -19.87 10.53 -24.34
CA PHE A 4 -18.53 11.13 -24.29
C PHE A 4 -18.09 11.37 -22.85
N ILE A 5 -18.98 11.89 -22.01
CA ILE A 5 -18.74 12.11 -20.59
C ILE A 5 -18.49 10.76 -19.88
N SER A 6 -19.32 9.74 -20.14
CA SER A 6 -19.13 8.39 -19.56
C SER A 6 -17.76 7.78 -19.90
N ASN A 7 -17.31 7.94 -21.15
CA ASN A 7 -16.00 7.43 -21.58
C ASN A 7 -14.83 8.18 -20.93
N ILE A 8 -14.95 9.50 -20.71
CA ILE A 8 -13.94 10.28 -20.00
C ILE A 8 -13.83 9.82 -18.54
N PHE A 9 -14.96 9.69 -17.84
CA PHE A 9 -14.99 9.20 -16.46
C PHE A 9 -14.39 7.80 -16.33
N LYS A 10 -14.75 6.87 -17.23
CA LYS A 10 -14.16 5.53 -17.27
C LYS A 10 -12.65 5.56 -17.48
N SER A 11 -12.16 6.40 -18.39
CA SER A 11 -10.71 6.52 -18.65
C SER A 11 -9.96 7.17 -17.48
N LYS A 12 -10.56 8.13 -16.77
CA LYS A 12 -10.00 8.73 -15.56
C LYS A 12 -9.91 7.69 -14.45
N ASN A 13 -10.98 6.95 -14.19
CA ASN A 13 -11.01 5.94 -13.14
C ASN A 13 -9.97 4.84 -13.41
N LYS A 14 -9.83 4.40 -14.66
CA LYS A 14 -8.80 3.42 -15.04
C LYS A 14 -7.38 3.90 -14.77
N LYS A 15 -7.07 5.18 -15.06
CA LYS A 15 -5.74 5.75 -14.75
C LYS A 15 -5.48 5.79 -13.24
N ILE A 16 -6.49 6.17 -12.46
CA ILE A 16 -6.38 6.19 -10.99
C ILE A 16 -6.20 4.77 -10.44
N GLU A 17 -6.93 3.79 -10.98
CA GLU A 17 -6.79 2.37 -10.63
C GLU A 17 -5.37 1.87 -10.92
N GLU A 18 -4.83 2.13 -12.12
CA GLU A 18 -3.46 1.77 -12.50
C GLU A 18 -2.42 2.41 -11.56
N GLU A 19 -2.59 3.69 -11.23
CA GLU A 19 -1.71 4.39 -10.28
C GLU A 19 -1.77 3.78 -8.88
N ALA A 20 -2.98 3.46 -8.40
CA ALA A 20 -3.18 2.81 -7.10
C ALA A 20 -2.49 1.44 -7.05
N PHE A 21 -2.56 0.65 -8.12
CA PHE A 21 -1.85 -0.63 -8.22
C PHE A 21 -0.32 -0.46 -8.24
N LEU A 22 0.21 0.59 -8.87
CA LEU A 22 1.64 0.87 -8.81
C LEU A 22 2.11 1.14 -7.37
N TYR A 23 1.30 1.84 -6.56
CA TYR A 23 1.58 2.01 -5.14
C TYR A 23 1.54 0.68 -4.37
N LEU A 24 0.58 -0.20 -4.64
CA LEU A 24 0.55 -1.56 -4.04
C LEU A 24 1.76 -2.42 -4.45
N GLN A 25 2.23 -2.32 -5.68
CA GLN A 25 3.47 -2.99 -6.12
C GLN A 25 4.69 -2.47 -5.34
N LYS A 26 4.77 -1.16 -5.08
CA LYS A 26 5.81 -0.58 -4.22
C LYS A 26 5.72 -1.11 -2.80
N VAL A 27 4.52 -1.21 -2.22
CA VAL A 27 4.30 -1.81 -0.89
C VAL A 27 4.85 -3.23 -0.83
N SER A 28 4.52 -4.07 -1.82
CA SER A 28 5.02 -5.44 -1.93
C SER A 28 6.55 -5.49 -2.00
N SER A 29 7.17 -4.63 -2.80
CA SER A 29 8.64 -4.52 -2.91
C SER A 29 9.30 -4.10 -1.60
N ILE A 30 8.77 -3.06 -0.93
CA ILE A 30 9.27 -2.59 0.36
C ILE A 30 9.14 -3.68 1.42
N SER A 31 8.03 -4.42 1.43
CA SER A 31 7.86 -5.51 2.39
C SER A 31 8.90 -6.61 2.23
N LYS A 32 9.29 -6.94 0.99
CA LYS A 32 10.39 -7.91 0.75
C LYS A 32 11.72 -7.37 1.27
N GLN A 33 11.97 -6.07 1.15
CA GLN A 33 13.17 -5.43 1.70
C GLN A 33 13.18 -5.48 3.24
N ILE A 34 12.05 -5.19 3.89
CA ILE A 34 11.90 -5.29 5.36
C ILE A 34 12.22 -6.70 5.86
N ALA A 35 11.79 -7.74 5.16
CA ALA A 35 12.03 -9.12 5.55
C ALA A 35 13.53 -9.47 5.58
N ALA A 36 14.34 -8.84 4.73
CA ALA A 36 15.79 -9.08 4.64
C ALA A 36 16.66 -8.06 5.40
N GLU A 37 16.10 -6.91 5.80
CA GLU A 37 16.85 -5.81 6.41
C GLU A 37 17.20 -6.08 7.88
N LYS A 38 18.44 -5.77 8.28
CA LYS A 38 18.95 -5.97 9.65
C LYS A 38 19.24 -4.65 10.36
N ASN A 39 19.41 -3.56 9.61
CA ASN A 39 19.67 -2.24 10.15
C ASN A 39 18.36 -1.58 10.61
N VAL A 40 18.29 -1.24 11.90
CA VAL A 40 17.08 -0.67 12.54
C VAL A 40 16.69 0.67 11.94
N THR A 41 17.63 1.56 11.65
CA THR A 41 17.35 2.87 11.03
C THR A 41 16.75 2.69 9.62
N LYS A 42 17.28 1.75 8.83
CA LYS A 42 16.72 1.41 7.52
C LYS A 42 15.34 0.76 7.65
N LEU A 43 15.12 -0.11 8.64
CA LEU A 43 13.80 -0.69 8.93
C LEU A 43 12.76 0.40 9.21
N SER A 44 13.10 1.43 9.99
CA SER A 44 12.20 2.57 10.24
C SER A 44 11.83 3.30 8.94
N ASN A 45 12.82 3.62 8.09
CA ASN A 45 12.55 4.30 6.82
C ASN A 45 11.69 3.45 5.87
N LEU A 46 11.94 2.13 5.82
CA LEU A 46 11.14 1.19 5.05
C LEU A 46 9.72 1.08 5.61
N ALA A 47 9.53 1.06 6.93
CA ALA A 47 8.23 1.04 7.59
C ALA A 47 7.38 2.26 7.20
N PHE A 48 7.96 3.47 7.30
CA PHE A 48 7.26 4.70 6.90
C PHE A 48 6.94 4.73 5.41
N SER A 49 7.87 4.27 4.57
CA SER A 49 7.64 4.18 3.13
C SER A 49 6.52 3.18 2.81
N LEU A 50 6.48 2.03 3.49
CA LEU A 50 5.42 1.03 3.35
C LEU A 50 4.06 1.64 3.70
N LYS A 51 3.93 2.26 4.88
CA LYS A 51 2.69 2.91 5.33
C LYS A 51 2.23 3.99 4.34
N LYS A 52 3.13 4.90 3.94
CA LYS A 52 2.81 5.99 3.01
C LYS A 52 2.30 5.46 1.66
N ASN A 53 2.98 4.50 1.05
CA ASN A 53 2.56 3.97 -0.25
C ASN A 53 1.23 3.21 -0.13
N TYR A 54 1.01 2.49 0.97
CA TYR A 54 -0.27 1.84 1.23
C TYR A 54 -1.41 2.86 1.35
N GLU A 55 -1.25 3.90 2.17
CA GLU A 55 -2.25 4.96 2.32
C GLU A 55 -2.58 5.67 1.00
N LEU A 56 -1.55 5.95 0.17
CA LEU A 56 -1.76 6.52 -1.16
C LEU A 56 -2.58 5.60 -2.07
N ALA A 57 -2.27 4.31 -2.10
CA ALA A 57 -3.05 3.34 -2.86
C ALA A 57 -4.52 3.31 -2.41
N ILE A 58 -4.75 3.20 -1.10
CA ILE A 58 -6.09 3.11 -0.52
C ILE A 58 -6.90 4.38 -0.80
N ASN A 59 -6.28 5.56 -0.72
CA ASN A 59 -6.97 6.82 -1.00
C ASN A 59 -7.38 6.95 -2.47
N LEU A 60 -6.53 6.50 -3.41
CA LEU A 60 -6.85 6.49 -4.84
C LEU A 60 -7.98 5.50 -5.16
N PHE A 61 -7.96 4.31 -4.56
CA PHE A 61 -9.06 3.35 -4.71
C PHE A 61 -10.38 3.90 -4.15
N LYS A 62 -10.36 4.63 -3.03
CA LYS A 62 -11.53 5.32 -2.49
C LYS A 62 -12.04 6.43 -3.41
N GLU A 63 -11.15 7.18 -4.08
CA GLU A 63 -11.57 8.25 -5.02
C GLU A 63 -12.46 7.70 -6.15
N ILE A 64 -12.22 6.47 -6.58
CA ILE A 64 -12.95 5.84 -7.68
C ILE A 64 -14.02 4.84 -7.23
N ASP A 65 -14.33 4.79 -5.93
CA ASP A 65 -15.27 3.83 -5.32
C ASP A 65 -14.95 2.37 -5.70
N TYR A 66 -13.66 2.02 -5.65
CA TYR A 66 -13.19 0.68 -5.99
C TYR A 66 -13.63 -0.36 -4.94
N ASP A 67 -13.92 -1.58 -5.38
CA ASP A 67 -14.24 -2.70 -4.50
C ASP A 67 -12.99 -3.17 -3.74
N MET A 68 -12.83 -2.62 -2.52
CA MET A 68 -11.69 -2.91 -1.64
C MET A 68 -11.55 -4.39 -1.27
N SER A 69 -12.63 -5.18 -1.35
CA SER A 69 -12.58 -6.62 -1.10
C SER A 69 -11.71 -7.38 -2.11
N GLN A 70 -11.46 -6.77 -3.28
CA GLN A 70 -10.57 -7.32 -4.31
C GLN A 70 -9.09 -7.06 -3.98
N ILE A 71 -8.79 -6.01 -3.21
CA ILE A 71 -7.43 -5.69 -2.78
C ILE A 71 -6.98 -6.64 -1.66
N GLU A 72 -7.84 -6.86 -0.66
CA GLU A 72 -7.54 -7.74 0.48
C GLU A 72 -7.24 -9.18 0.05
N LYS A 73 -7.86 -9.64 -1.04
CA LYS A 73 -7.58 -10.95 -1.64
C LYS A 73 -6.27 -11.00 -2.44
N ALA A 74 -5.86 -9.88 -3.03
CA ALA A 74 -4.78 -9.83 -4.01
C ALA A 74 -3.43 -9.35 -3.44
N TYR A 75 -3.43 -8.47 -2.45
CA TYR A 75 -2.23 -7.76 -2.01
C TYR A 75 -2.00 -7.85 -0.51
N PHE A 76 -1.19 -8.87 -0.18
CA PHE A 76 -0.27 -8.90 0.95
C PHE A 76 -0.92 -8.99 2.35
N ASP A 77 -0.93 -10.20 2.90
CA ASP A 77 -1.09 -10.42 4.34
C ASP A 77 0.31 -10.39 4.98
N PRO A 78 0.66 -9.31 5.71
CA PRO A 78 1.98 -9.16 6.30
C PRO A 78 2.32 -10.24 7.32
N GLN A 79 1.29 -10.83 7.95
CA GLN A 79 1.45 -11.92 8.92
C GLN A 79 1.77 -13.25 8.24
N LYS A 80 1.38 -13.43 6.97
CA LYS A 80 1.57 -14.69 6.23
C LYS A 80 2.85 -14.75 5.39
N THR A 81 3.50 -13.62 5.09
CA THR A 81 4.42 -13.54 3.93
C THR A 81 5.92 -13.31 4.24
N LEU A 82 6.43 -13.50 5.48
CA LEU A 82 7.84 -13.78 5.89
C LEU A 82 8.23 -13.12 7.24
N SER A 83 9.23 -13.72 7.91
CA SER A 83 9.73 -13.56 9.31
C SER A 83 9.00 -12.54 10.22
N ALA A 84 8.24 -13.09 11.17
CA ALA A 84 7.43 -12.34 12.14
C ALA A 84 8.21 -11.28 12.94
N ASP A 85 9.52 -11.42 13.13
CA ASP A 85 10.29 -10.56 14.03
C ASP A 85 10.57 -9.17 13.46
N ASN A 86 10.86 -9.05 12.17
CA ASN A 86 11.07 -7.72 11.56
C ASN A 86 9.74 -6.99 11.36
N TYR A 87 8.65 -7.71 11.09
CA TYR A 87 7.32 -7.10 11.02
C TYR A 87 6.83 -6.60 12.38
N LYS A 88 7.06 -7.35 13.48
CA LYS A 88 6.80 -6.86 14.84
C LYS A 88 7.56 -5.58 15.17
N LYS A 89 8.82 -5.47 14.71
CA LYS A 89 9.61 -4.24 14.87
C LYS A 89 9.00 -3.09 14.07
N VAL A 90 8.63 -3.33 12.82
CA VAL A 90 7.95 -2.35 11.95
C VAL A 90 6.63 -1.89 12.56
N GLU A 91 5.79 -2.81 13.03
CA GLU A 91 4.53 -2.52 13.69
C GLU A 91 4.75 -1.68 14.97
N SER A 92 5.74 -2.04 15.78
CA SER A 92 6.13 -1.27 16.98
C SER A 92 6.61 0.14 16.64
N ILE A 93 7.45 0.29 15.61
CA ILE A 93 7.92 1.61 15.12
C ILE A 93 6.74 2.49 14.72
N LEU A 94 5.79 1.95 13.94
CA LEU A 94 4.62 2.70 13.49
C LEU A 94 3.69 3.08 14.66
N LYS A 95 3.43 2.15 15.59
CA LYS A 95 2.61 2.39 16.79
C LYS A 95 3.21 3.43 17.73
N ASN A 96 4.53 3.43 17.89
CA ASN A 96 5.20 4.43 18.73
C ASN A 96 5.12 5.83 18.13
N PHE A 97 5.09 5.93 16.79
CA PHE A 97 4.93 7.21 16.11
C PHE A 97 3.51 7.77 16.24
N GLU A 98 2.48 6.91 16.20
CA GLU A 98 1.07 7.35 16.36
C GLU A 98 0.72 7.82 17.79
N LYS A 99 1.55 7.48 18.77
CA LYS A 99 1.39 7.89 20.17
C LYS A 99 2.18 9.15 20.54
N SER A 100 3.03 9.64 19.64
CA SER A 100 3.93 10.77 19.87
C SER A 100 3.38 12.05 19.24
#